data_AF-A0A9D8Y1V1-F1
#
_entry.id   AF-A0A9D8Y1V1-F1
#
_cell.length_a   1.000
_cell.length_b   1.000
_cell.length_c   1.000
_cell.angle_alpha   90.00
_cell.angle_beta   90.00
_cell.angle_gamma   90.00
#
_symmetry.space_group_name_H-M   'P 1'
#
loop_
_entity.id
_entity.type
_entity.pdbx_description
1 polymer ?
#
loop_
_entity_poly.entity_id
_entity_poly.type
_entity_poly.pdbx_seq_one_letter_code
_entity_poly.pdbx_strand_id
1 'polypeptide(L)'
;MSKSTKWVVAVLALSLALNVFVIGFALGKRVIGPKSNPPTASGPSTGGLNVRSLGKYLTPEERREARRLLAQNQDYLRERGRQLRQSERKIRELLTEQSVDMEELAAVVAEHESLMRDLHLTMRTEILMFAATLDHETRQKIAADLFRRPARRGPGARNRRQPPPGGFQ
;
A
#
# COMPACT_ATOMS: atom_id res chain seq x y z
N MET A 1 -23.27 16.59 -32.18
CA MET A 1 -21.86 16.81 -31.82
C MET A 1 -20.98 16.19 -32.89
N SER A 2 -20.21 17.00 -33.61
CA SER A 2 -19.30 16.49 -34.65
C SER A 2 -18.25 15.56 -34.02
N LYS A 3 -17.75 14.58 -34.80
CA LYS A 3 -16.73 13.63 -34.37
C LYS A 3 -15.50 14.34 -33.75
N SER A 4 -15.19 15.53 -34.24
CA SER A 4 -14.13 16.40 -33.72
C SER A 4 -14.35 16.83 -32.26
N THR A 5 -15.56 17.21 -31.85
CA THR A 5 -15.82 17.68 -30.48
C THR A 5 -15.70 16.56 -29.44
N LYS A 6 -16.15 15.34 -29.79
CA LYS A 6 -16.03 14.18 -28.89
C LYS A 6 -14.57 13.79 -28.66
N TRP A 7 -13.75 13.89 -29.70
CA TRP A 7 -12.33 13.57 -29.62
C TRP A 7 -11.56 14.58 -28.77
N VAL A 8 -11.85 15.87 -28.93
CA VAL A 8 -11.29 16.93 -28.09
C VAL A 8 -11.65 16.73 -26.62
N VAL A 9 -12.92 16.41 -26.31
CA VAL A 9 -13.36 16.16 -24.93
C VAL A 9 -12.68 14.92 -24.33
N ALA A 10 -12.49 13.86 -25.10
CA ALA A 10 -11.80 12.66 -24.65
C ALA A 10 -10.32 12.93 -24.31
N VAL A 11 -9.61 13.68 -25.16
CA VAL A 11 -8.21 14.10 -24.91
C VAL A 11 -8.13 14.99 -23.66
N LEU A 12 -9.10 15.88 -23.46
CA LEU A 12 -9.17 16.76 -22.30
C LEU A 12 -9.42 15.98 -21.00
N ALA A 13 -10.35 15.02 -21.02
CA ALA A 13 -10.62 14.15 -19.88
C ALA A 13 -9.41 13.28 -19.53
N LEU A 14 -8.70 12.76 -20.52
CA LEU A 14 -7.48 11.97 -20.33
C LEU A 14 -6.35 12.83 -19.75
N SER A 15 -6.14 14.03 -20.28
CA SER A 15 -5.18 14.99 -19.75
C SER A 15 -5.50 15.37 -18.30
N LEU A 16 -6.77 15.56 -17.97
CA LEU A 16 -7.19 15.85 -16.60
C LEU A 16 -6.94 14.65 -15.66
N ALA A 17 -7.29 13.44 -16.09
CA ALA A 17 -7.04 12.23 -15.31
C ALA A 17 -5.55 12.00 -15.07
N LEU A 18 -4.71 12.22 -16.09
CA LEU A 18 -3.26 12.11 -15.98
C LEU A 18 -2.69 13.14 -15.00
N ASN A 19 -3.18 14.38 -15.05
CA ASN A 19 -2.78 15.42 -14.10
C ASN A 19 -3.18 15.07 -12.66
N VAL A 20 -4.41 14.58 -12.44
CA VAL A 20 -4.86 14.14 -11.11
C VAL A 20 -4.05 12.93 -10.63
N PHE A 21 -3.71 12.00 -11.52
CA PHE A 21 -2.87 10.84 -11.22
C PHE A 21 -1.45 11.23 -10.83
N VAL A 22 -0.81 12.13 -11.59
CA VAL A 22 0.54 12.65 -11.29
C VAL A 22 0.55 13.40 -9.97
N ILE A 23 -0.45 14.25 -9.70
CA ILE A 23 -0.59 14.97 -8.44
C ILE A 23 -0.79 13.99 -7.28
N GLY A 24 -1.67 12.99 -7.44
CA GLY A 24 -1.89 11.93 -6.45
C GLY A 24 -0.63 11.12 -6.15
N PHE A 25 0.12 10.76 -7.19
CA PHE A 25 1.39 10.01 -7.08
C PHE A 25 2.50 10.86 -6.43
N ALA A 26 2.64 12.14 -6.81
CA ALA A 26 3.61 13.06 -6.24
C ALA A 26 3.32 13.39 -4.77
N LEU A 27 2.04 13.58 -4.42
CA LEU A 27 1.61 13.71 -3.02
C LEU A 27 1.86 12.42 -2.23
N GLY A 28 1.62 11.25 -2.82
CA GLY A 28 1.97 9.95 -2.26
C GLY A 28 3.46 9.84 -1.93
N LYS A 29 4.33 10.24 -2.87
CA LYS A 29 5.79 10.26 -2.65
C LYS A 29 6.27 11.31 -1.65
N ARG A 30 5.62 12.47 -1.49
CA ARG A 30 6.02 13.48 -0.49
C ARG A 30 5.56 13.15 0.92
N VAL A 31 4.44 12.43 1.08
CA VAL A 31 4.05 11.85 2.37
C VAL A 31 4.93 10.64 2.73
N ILE A 32 5.49 9.96 1.72
CA ILE A 32 6.45 8.85 1.81
C ILE A 32 7.86 9.37 1.39
N GLY A 33 8.30 10.48 1.98
CA GLY A 33 9.63 11.05 1.71
C GLY A 33 10.77 10.24 2.37
N PRO A 34 12.01 10.34 1.85
CA PRO A 34 13.09 9.40 2.10
C PRO A 34 13.60 9.53 3.54
N LYS A 35 13.46 8.46 4.32
CA LYS A 35 14.33 8.24 5.46
C LYS A 35 15.28 7.11 5.07
N SER A 36 16.55 7.47 4.98
CA SER A 36 17.72 6.60 5.02
C SER A 36 17.70 5.76 6.31
N ASN A 37 16.79 4.79 6.35
CA ASN A 37 16.73 3.71 7.32
C ASN A 37 16.73 2.40 6.52
N PRO A 38 17.42 1.34 7.00
CA PRO A 38 17.47 0.04 6.34
C PRO A 38 16.06 -0.47 5.99
N PRO A 39 15.90 -1.27 4.93
CA PRO A 39 14.64 -1.48 4.22
C PRO A 39 13.60 -2.11 5.16
N THR A 40 12.87 -1.25 5.87
CA THR A 40 11.64 -1.62 6.55
C THR A 40 10.55 -1.25 5.58
N ALA A 41 10.10 -2.23 4.81
CA ALA A 41 8.90 -2.17 3.99
C ALA A 41 7.75 -1.58 4.83
N SER A 42 7.53 -0.28 4.66
CA SER A 42 6.57 0.51 5.44
C SER A 42 5.87 1.45 4.46
N GLY A 43 5.07 0.89 3.57
CA GLY A 43 4.03 1.67 2.91
C GLY A 43 3.03 2.16 3.97
N PRO A 44 2.48 3.38 3.84
CA PRO A 44 1.43 3.84 4.74
C PRO A 44 0.21 2.92 4.61
N SER A 45 -0.28 2.40 5.73
CA SER A 45 -1.48 1.56 5.77
C SER A 45 -2.71 2.41 5.45
N THR A 46 -3.07 2.47 4.19
CA THR A 46 -4.41 2.86 3.75
C THR A 46 -5.39 1.75 4.15
N GLY A 47 -5.85 1.77 5.40
CA GLY A 47 -7.01 0.99 5.87
C GLY A 47 -6.87 -0.55 5.93
N GLY A 48 -5.69 -1.12 5.69
CA GLY A 48 -5.44 -2.56 5.79
C GLY A 48 -4.99 -3.02 7.19
N LEU A 49 -5.36 -4.26 7.56
CA LEU A 49 -4.78 -4.99 8.70
C LEU A 49 -3.24 -4.94 8.60
N ASN A 50 -2.59 -4.19 9.49
CA ASN A 50 -1.15 -4.12 9.51
C ASN A 50 -0.60 -5.38 10.19
N VAL A 51 -0.19 -6.38 9.40
CA VAL A 51 0.33 -7.66 9.88
C VAL A 51 1.49 -7.46 10.88
N ARG A 52 2.28 -6.39 10.71
CA ARG A 52 3.38 -6.07 11.64
C ARG A 52 2.89 -5.55 12.99
N SER A 53 1.75 -4.86 13.04
CA SER A 53 1.16 -4.42 14.32
C SER A 53 0.55 -5.58 15.09
N LEU A 54 0.06 -6.62 14.42
CA LEU A 54 -0.48 -7.82 15.07
C LEU A 54 0.58 -8.55 15.90
N GLY A 55 1.81 -8.62 15.39
CA GLY A 55 2.91 -9.35 16.05
C GLY A 55 3.28 -8.84 17.44
N LYS A 56 2.88 -7.62 17.84
CA LYS A 56 3.20 -7.05 19.15
C LYS A 56 2.46 -7.74 20.30
N TYR A 57 1.29 -8.30 20.04
CA TYR A 57 0.44 -8.95 21.04
C TYR A 57 0.67 -10.44 21.15
N LEU A 58 1.30 -11.03 20.13
CA LEU A 58 1.58 -12.46 20.07
C LEU A 58 2.75 -12.84 20.98
N THR A 59 2.60 -13.97 21.66
CA THR A 59 3.67 -14.68 22.37
C THR A 59 4.75 -15.17 21.39
N PRO A 60 5.95 -15.54 21.86
CA PRO A 60 6.98 -16.10 20.99
C PRO A 60 6.53 -17.35 20.21
N GLU A 61 5.62 -18.14 20.76
CA GLU A 61 5.15 -19.38 20.15
C GLU A 61 4.17 -19.09 19.00
N GLU A 62 3.17 -18.25 19.27
CA GLU A 62 2.20 -17.77 18.29
C GLU A 62 2.89 -17.04 17.13
N ARG A 63 3.98 -16.30 17.39
CA ARG A 63 4.79 -15.68 16.33
C ARG A 63 5.47 -16.73 15.44
N ARG A 64 5.93 -17.85 16.00
CA ARG A 64 6.53 -18.94 15.22
C ARG A 64 5.47 -19.62 14.36
N GLU A 65 4.28 -19.82 14.90
CA GLU A 65 3.15 -20.40 14.17
C GLU A 65 2.67 -19.49 13.04
N ALA A 66 2.47 -18.19 13.31
CA ALA A 66 2.14 -17.20 12.28
C ALA A 66 3.20 -17.16 11.16
N ARG A 67 4.49 -17.26 11.51
CA ARG A 67 5.57 -17.34 10.50
C ARG A 67 5.50 -18.62 9.68
N ARG A 68 5.14 -19.75 10.27
CA ARG A 68 4.96 -21.03 9.54
C ARG A 68 3.80 -20.93 8.55
N LEU A 69 2.66 -20.37 8.97
CA LEU A 69 1.52 -20.14 8.08
C LEU A 69 1.88 -19.23 6.91
N LEU A 70 2.59 -18.13 7.17
CA LEU A 70 3.08 -17.25 6.11
C LEU A 70 4.11 -17.93 5.18
N ALA A 71 4.95 -18.81 5.73
CA ALA A 71 5.93 -19.56 4.95
C ALA A 71 5.26 -20.55 3.98
N GLN A 72 4.14 -21.17 4.36
CA GLN A 72 3.38 -22.07 3.48
C GLN A 72 2.88 -21.37 2.22
N ASN A 73 2.55 -20.08 2.33
CA ASN A 73 2.07 -19.26 1.22
C ASN A 73 3.18 -18.42 0.56
N GLN A 74 4.46 -18.61 0.94
CA GLN A 74 5.55 -17.75 0.49
C GLN A 74 5.73 -17.77 -1.02
N ASP A 75 5.69 -18.94 -1.65
CA ASP A 75 5.87 -19.07 -3.10
C ASP A 75 4.71 -18.43 -3.86
N TYR A 76 3.48 -18.65 -3.39
CA TYR A 76 2.29 -18.00 -3.93
C TYR A 76 2.40 -16.47 -3.85
N LEU A 77 2.73 -15.93 -2.67
CA LEU A 77 2.89 -14.49 -2.45
C LEU A 77 4.03 -13.91 -3.29
N ARG A 78 5.13 -14.65 -3.44
CA ARG A 78 6.28 -14.25 -4.27
C ARG A 78 5.88 -14.15 -5.73
N GLU A 79 5.15 -15.14 -6.24
CA GLU A 79 4.72 -15.17 -7.63
C GLU A 79 3.69 -14.07 -7.93
N ARG A 80 2.66 -13.92 -7.08
CA ARG A 80 1.71 -12.79 -7.20
C ARG A 80 2.41 -11.43 -7.14
N GLY A 81 3.42 -11.29 -6.27
CA GLY A 81 4.23 -10.08 -6.22
C GLY A 81 5.09 -9.83 -7.47
N ARG A 82 5.51 -10.88 -8.19
CA ARG A 82 6.16 -10.73 -9.50
C ARG A 82 5.17 -10.26 -10.56
N GLN A 83 3.98 -10.87 -10.61
CA GLN A 83 2.91 -10.51 -11.54
C GLN A 83 2.45 -9.05 -11.34
N LEU A 84 2.29 -8.61 -10.08
CA LEU A 84 1.97 -7.21 -9.78
C LEU A 84 3.04 -6.26 -10.33
N ARG A 85 4.32 -6.53 -10.10
CA ARG A 85 5.42 -5.71 -10.67
C ARG A 85 5.46 -5.74 -12.20
N GLN A 86 5.10 -6.86 -12.81
CA GLN A 86 4.99 -6.96 -14.27
C GLN A 86 3.85 -6.08 -14.79
N SER A 87 2.65 -6.17 -14.19
CA SER A 87 1.51 -5.32 -14.56
C SER A 87 1.80 -3.83 -14.36
N GLU A 88 2.47 -3.44 -13.27
CA GLU A 88 2.89 -2.04 -13.04
C GLU A 88 3.86 -1.53 -14.11
N ARG A 89 4.79 -2.38 -14.56
CA ARG A 89 5.70 -2.03 -15.66
C ARG A 89 4.93 -1.86 -16.96
N LYS A 90 4.03 -2.79 -17.28
CA LYS A 90 3.23 -2.74 -18.50
C LYS A 90 2.29 -1.52 -18.53
N ILE A 91 1.65 -1.19 -17.42
CA ILE A 91 0.86 0.05 -17.28
C ILE A 91 1.74 1.28 -17.56
N ARG A 92 2.95 1.31 -16.99
CA ARG A 92 3.88 2.43 -17.22
C ARG A 92 4.30 2.52 -18.68
N GLU A 93 4.62 1.40 -19.32
CA GLU A 93 5.02 1.32 -20.73
C GLU A 93 3.91 1.90 -21.62
N LEU A 94 2.68 1.39 -21.50
CA LEU A 94 1.50 1.85 -22.27
C LEU A 94 1.20 3.35 -22.08
N LEU A 95 1.40 3.87 -20.87
CA LEU A 95 1.20 5.30 -20.59
C LEU A 95 2.31 6.20 -21.16
N THR A 96 3.47 5.64 -21.51
CA THR A 96 4.61 6.38 -22.06
C THR A 96 4.71 6.30 -23.58
N GLU A 97 3.84 5.51 -24.23
CA GLU A 97 3.78 5.41 -25.68
C GLU A 97 3.22 6.69 -26.33
N GLN A 98 3.57 6.90 -27.61
CA GLN A 98 3.15 8.08 -28.37
C GLN A 98 1.62 8.12 -28.58
N SER A 99 0.99 6.94 -28.64
CA SER A 99 -0.45 6.76 -28.68
C SER A 99 -0.84 5.74 -27.62
N VAL A 100 -1.76 6.11 -26.72
CA VAL A 100 -2.24 5.20 -25.68
C VAL A 100 -3.36 4.33 -26.24
N ASP A 101 -3.14 3.02 -26.30
CA ASP A 101 -4.21 2.05 -26.49
C ASP A 101 -5.03 1.94 -25.21
N MET A 102 -6.23 2.53 -25.24
CA MET A 102 -7.13 2.56 -24.08
C MET A 102 -7.73 1.19 -23.75
N GLU A 103 -7.89 0.31 -24.74
CA GLU A 103 -8.43 -1.02 -24.54
C GLU A 103 -7.39 -1.91 -23.87
N GLU A 104 -6.15 -1.87 -24.36
CA GLU A 104 -5.04 -2.61 -23.74
C GLU A 104 -4.76 -2.08 -22.33
N LEU A 105 -4.70 -0.76 -22.13
CA LEU A 105 -4.49 -0.17 -20.81
C LEU A 105 -5.57 -0.59 -19.81
N ALA A 106 -6.85 -0.57 -20.22
CA ALA A 106 -7.95 -0.99 -19.37
C ALA A 106 -7.84 -2.47 -18.98
N ALA A 107 -7.44 -3.34 -19.92
CA ALA A 107 -7.24 -4.75 -19.64
C ALA A 107 -6.12 -5.00 -18.61
N VAL A 108 -4.97 -4.32 -18.76
CA VAL A 108 -3.83 -4.47 -17.83
C VAL A 108 -4.17 -3.92 -16.44
N VAL A 109 -4.90 -2.80 -16.36
CA VAL A 109 -5.36 -2.26 -15.07
C VAL A 109 -6.34 -3.22 -14.39
N ALA A 110 -7.28 -3.80 -15.13
CA ALA A 110 -8.22 -4.77 -14.58
C ALA A 110 -7.51 -6.03 -14.04
N GLU A 111 -6.49 -6.51 -14.76
CA GLU A 111 -5.63 -7.60 -14.30
C GLU A 111 -4.88 -7.23 -13.01
N HIS A 112 -4.27 -6.03 -12.97
CA HIS A 112 -3.57 -5.53 -11.79
C HIS A 112 -4.49 -5.49 -10.56
N GLU A 113 -5.72 -4.98 -10.71
CA GLU A 113 -6.70 -4.96 -9.63
C GLU A 113 -7.08 -6.37 -9.17
N SER A 114 -7.24 -7.31 -10.10
CA SER A 114 -7.54 -8.71 -9.77
C SER A 114 -6.43 -9.32 -8.93
N LEU A 115 -5.17 -9.13 -9.34
CA LEU A 115 -4.00 -9.61 -8.59
C LEU A 115 -3.94 -9.01 -7.17
N MET A 116 -4.24 -7.72 -7.02
CA MET A 116 -4.31 -7.06 -5.72
C MET A 116 -5.42 -7.63 -4.85
N ARG A 117 -6.62 -7.86 -5.42
CA ARG A 117 -7.76 -8.46 -4.71
C ARG A 117 -7.43 -9.86 -4.22
N ASP A 118 -6.88 -10.72 -5.09
CA ASP A 118 -6.54 -12.10 -4.75
C ASP A 118 -5.50 -12.17 -3.61
N LEU A 119 -4.48 -11.33 -3.70
CA LEU A 119 -3.42 -11.26 -2.70
C LEU A 119 -3.96 -10.77 -1.34
N HIS A 120 -4.84 -9.76 -1.35
CA HIS A 120 -5.51 -9.28 -0.14
C HIS A 120 -6.47 -10.30 0.46
N LEU A 121 -7.27 -11.00 -0.36
CA LEU A 121 -8.20 -12.03 0.10
C LEU A 121 -7.45 -13.18 0.75
N THR A 122 -6.39 -13.68 0.10
CA THR A 122 -5.55 -14.76 0.63
C THR A 122 -4.99 -14.36 2.00
N MET A 123 -4.35 -13.19 2.11
CA MET A 123 -3.80 -12.74 3.39
C MET A 123 -4.87 -12.53 4.46
N ARG A 124 -6.04 -11.97 4.12
CA ARG A 124 -7.13 -11.75 5.08
C ARG A 124 -7.66 -13.07 5.62
N THR A 125 -7.88 -14.06 4.77
CA THR A 125 -8.36 -15.38 5.18
C THR A 125 -7.38 -16.04 6.15
N GLU A 126 -6.09 -16.04 5.83
CA GLU A 126 -5.05 -16.60 6.71
C GLU A 126 -4.96 -15.89 8.05
N ILE A 127 -5.02 -14.55 8.05
CA ILE A 127 -5.02 -13.76 9.29
C ILE A 127 -6.25 -14.06 10.13
N LEU A 128 -7.43 -14.21 9.51
CA LEU A 128 -8.68 -14.53 10.22
C LEU A 128 -8.64 -15.94 10.82
N MET A 129 -8.12 -16.93 10.06
CA MET A 129 -7.91 -18.28 10.56
C MET A 129 -6.94 -18.32 11.73
N PHE A 130 -5.80 -17.63 11.62
CA PHE A 130 -4.86 -17.52 12.72
C PHE A 130 -5.45 -16.77 13.92
N ALA A 131 -6.18 -15.67 13.69
CA ALA A 131 -6.84 -14.95 14.77
C ALA A 131 -7.86 -15.84 15.51
N ALA A 132 -8.48 -16.81 14.83
CA ALA A 132 -9.41 -17.75 15.46
C ALA A 132 -8.72 -18.71 16.44
N THR A 133 -7.42 -18.99 16.28
CA THR A 133 -6.65 -19.86 17.19
C THR A 133 -6.16 -19.14 18.45
N LEU A 134 -6.15 -17.80 18.44
CA LEU A 134 -5.72 -16.98 19.58
C LEU A 134 -6.75 -16.99 20.71
N ASP A 135 -6.24 -16.82 21.93
CA ASP A 135 -7.09 -16.68 23.11
C ASP A 135 -7.96 -15.40 23.06
N HIS A 136 -8.98 -15.35 23.91
CA HIS A 136 -9.94 -14.23 23.93
C HIS A 136 -9.28 -12.89 24.28
N GLU A 137 -8.35 -12.87 25.24
CA GLU A 137 -7.68 -11.66 25.71
C GLU A 137 -6.78 -11.06 24.61
N THR A 138 -6.02 -11.92 23.92
CA THR A 138 -5.17 -11.50 22.81
C THR A 138 -5.99 -10.96 21.63
N ARG A 139 -7.12 -11.60 21.29
CA ARG A 139 -8.05 -11.09 20.27
C ARG A 139 -8.62 -9.71 20.64
N GLN A 140 -8.98 -9.48 21.90
CA GLN A 140 -9.47 -8.16 22.33
C GLN A 140 -8.41 -7.07 22.16
N LYS A 141 -7.16 -7.35 22.54
CA LYS A 141 -6.04 -6.40 22.37
C LYS A 141 -5.80 -6.06 20.90
N ILE A 142 -5.87 -7.07 20.03
CA ILE A 142 -5.77 -6.89 18.57
C ILE A 142 -6.92 -6.03 18.04
N ALA A 143 -8.16 -6.33 18.41
CA ALA A 143 -9.33 -5.57 17.96
C ALA A 143 -9.27 -4.10 18.40
N ALA A 144 -8.91 -3.86 19.68
CA ALA A 144 -8.78 -2.51 20.22
C ALA A 144 -7.75 -1.67 19.46
N ASP A 145 -6.66 -2.29 19.00
CA ASP A 145 -5.63 -1.60 18.23
C ASP A 145 -6.02 -1.38 16.76
N LEU A 146 -6.65 -2.36 16.12
CA LEU A 146 -7.07 -2.26 14.72
C LEU A 146 -8.07 -1.14 14.48
N PHE A 147 -9.01 -0.95 15.41
CA PHE A 147 -10.00 0.11 15.33
C PHE A 147 -9.57 1.41 16.02
N ARG A 148 -8.35 1.46 16.57
CA ARG A 148 -7.81 2.68 17.15
C ARG A 148 -7.56 3.67 16.02
N ARG A 149 -8.39 4.72 15.96
CA ARG A 149 -8.18 5.84 15.04
C ARG A 149 -6.75 6.35 15.25
N PRO A 150 -5.92 6.47 14.19
CA PRO A 150 -4.60 7.05 14.33
C PRO A 150 -4.79 8.44 14.94
N ALA A 151 -4.15 8.68 16.09
CA ALA A 151 -4.20 9.98 16.73
C ALA A 151 -3.79 11.01 15.67
N ARG A 152 -4.68 11.95 15.34
CA ARG A 152 -4.39 13.04 14.41
C ARG A 152 -3.09 13.67 14.92
N ARG A 153 -1.99 13.50 14.18
CA ARG A 153 -0.73 14.19 14.47
C ARG A 153 -1.05 15.68 14.40
N GLY A 154 -1.25 16.30 15.56
CA GLY A 154 -1.54 17.72 15.66
C GLY A 154 -0.42 18.53 15.00
N PRO A 155 -0.70 19.71 14.44
CA PRO A 155 0.28 20.53 13.73
C PRO A 155 1.54 20.93 14.55
N GLY A 156 1.58 20.70 15.87
CA GLY A 156 2.62 21.22 16.76
C GLY A 156 3.85 20.32 17.01
N ALA A 157 3.90 19.08 16.51
CA ALA A 157 4.94 18.13 16.93
C ALA A 157 6.33 18.32 16.28
N ARG A 158 6.54 19.37 15.45
CA ARG A 158 7.83 19.62 14.77
C ARG A 158 8.80 20.56 15.51
N ASN A 159 8.41 21.19 16.61
CA ASN A 159 9.22 22.28 17.21
C ASN A 159 10.14 21.91 18.39
N ARG A 160 10.37 20.62 18.71
CA ARG A 160 11.35 20.21 19.75
C ARG A 160 12.67 19.68 19.17
N ARG A 161 13.25 20.42 18.24
CA ARG A 161 14.68 20.32 17.92
C ARG A 161 15.29 21.72 18.05
N GLN A 162 15.35 22.22 19.27
CA GLN A 162 16.28 23.31 19.59
C GLN A 162 17.70 22.73 19.47
N PRO A 163 18.61 23.32 18.67
CA PRO A 163 20.02 23.00 18.76
C PRO A 163 20.55 23.47 20.13
N PRO A 164 21.51 22.74 20.75
CA PRO A 164 22.09 23.17 22.03
C PRO A 164 22.81 24.52 21.84
N PRO A 165 22.67 25.47 22.80
CA PRO A 165 23.36 26.74 22.73
C PRO A 165 24.82 26.56 23.18
N GLY A 166 25.75 26.99 22.33
CA GLY A 166 27.14 27.27 22.72
C GLY A 166 28.13 26.13 22.48
N GLY A 167 29.10 26.38 21.61
CA GLY A 167 30.23 25.48 21.37
C GLY A 167 31.14 25.90 20.22
N PHE A 168 31.51 27.18 20.14
CA PHE A 168 32.69 27.61 19.41
C PHE A 168 33.61 28.35 20.38
N GLN A 169 34.67 27.67 20.79
CA GLN A 169 35.98 28.27 21.07
C GLN A 169 36.99 27.51 20.21
#